data_AF-A0A924JAN5-F1
#
_entry.id   AF-A0A924JAN5-F1
#
_cell.length_a   1.000
_cell.length_b   1.000
_cell.length_c   1.000
_cell.angle_alpha   90.00
_cell.angle_beta   90.00
_cell.angle_gamma   90.00
#
_symmetry.space_group_name_H-M   'P 1'
#
loop_
_entity.id
_entity.type
_entity.pdbx_description
1 polymer ?
#
loop_
_entity_poly.entity_id
_entity_poly.type
_entity_poly.pdbx_seq_one_letter_code
_entity_poly.pdbx_strand_id
1 'polypeptide(L)' 'MIRPGKSVDDAVHKAVAETSKTIRNIDSVYVKDIEAHVKDGKVTSFGVICKVSFRVDSIEPQSHA' A
#
# COMPACT_ATOMS: atom_id res chain seq x y z
N MET A 1 12.29 9.27 -20.02
CA MET A 1 13.28 9.04 -18.94
C MET A 1 12.64 9.37 -17.60
N ILE A 2 12.05 8.38 -16.94
CA ILE A 2 11.44 8.52 -15.60
C ILE A 2 12.51 8.09 -14.60
N ARG A 3 12.90 8.97 -13.68
CA ARG A 3 14.03 8.75 -12.76
C ARG A 3 13.69 7.64 -11.73
N PRO A 4 14.64 6.76 -11.39
CA PRO A 4 14.47 5.77 -10.33
C PRO A 4 14.43 6.48 -8.97
N GLY A 5 13.31 6.38 -8.26
CA GLY A 5 13.19 6.95 -6.90
C GLY A 5 11.80 7.45 -6.52
N LYS A 6 10.83 7.46 -7.45
CA LYS A 6 9.40 7.71 -7.15
C LYS A 6 8.51 6.79 -7.95
N SER A 7 8.86 5.52 -7.95
CA SER A 7 8.13 4.54 -8.73
C SER A 7 7.07 3.89 -7.85
N VAL A 8 5.94 3.57 -8.48
CA VAL A 8 4.78 2.93 -7.85
C VAL A 8 5.18 1.64 -7.13
N ASP A 9 6.18 0.91 -7.66
CA ASP A 9 6.70 -0.32 -7.07
C ASP A 9 7.31 -0.13 -5.67
N ASP A 10 8.04 0.96 -5.40
CA ASP A 10 8.60 1.24 -4.07
C ASP A 10 7.49 1.51 -3.05
N ALA A 11 6.48 2.27 -3.49
CA ALA A 11 5.33 2.59 -2.65
C ALA A 11 4.51 1.33 -2.30
N VAL A 12 4.34 0.42 -3.26
CA VAL A 12 3.69 -0.88 -3.03
C VAL A 12 4.53 -1.76 -2.10
N HIS A 13 5.83 -1.87 -2.32
CA HIS A 13 6.72 -2.65 -1.44
C HIS A 13 6.70 -2.14 0.00
N LYS A 14 6.76 -0.82 0.20
CA LYS A 14 6.63 -0.22 1.54
C LYS A 14 5.27 -0.53 2.17
N ALA A 15 4.18 -0.40 1.42
CA ALA A 15 2.84 -0.70 1.92
C ALA A 15 2.71 -2.17 2.35
N VAL A 16 3.24 -3.11 1.55
CA VAL A 16 3.26 -4.55 1.90
C VAL A 16 4.13 -4.79 3.12
N ALA A 17 5.33 -4.20 3.18
CA ALA A 17 6.26 -4.37 4.29
C ALA A 17 5.69 -3.86 5.61
N GLU A 18 5.07 -2.68 5.62
CA GLU A 18 4.37 -2.13 6.78
C GLU A 18 3.21 -3.04 7.19
N THR A 19 2.39 -3.49 6.24
CA THR A 19 1.24 -4.36 6.52
C THR A 19 1.70 -5.71 7.08
N SER A 20 2.82 -6.25 6.58
CA SER A 20 3.37 -7.54 7.03
C SER A 20 3.82 -7.56 8.49
N LYS A 21 4.04 -6.38 9.10
CA LYS A 21 4.38 -6.26 10.53
C LYS A 21 3.17 -6.55 11.44
N THR A 22 1.97 -6.19 10.99
CA THR A 22 0.73 -6.31 11.78
C THR A 22 -0.08 -7.54 11.35
N ILE A 23 -0.05 -7.86 10.07
CA ILE A 23 -0.87 -8.91 9.45
C ILE A 23 0.06 -10.01 8.93
N ARG A 24 -0.20 -11.24 9.37
CA ARG A 24 0.46 -12.45 8.89
C ARG A 24 -0.42 -13.13 7.83
N ASN A 25 0.18 -13.92 6.94
CA ASN A 25 -0.51 -14.54 5.79
C ASN A 25 -1.12 -13.54 4.80
N ILE A 26 -0.32 -12.56 4.35
CA ILE A 26 -0.67 -11.76 3.16
C ILE A 26 -0.53 -12.67 1.93
N ASP A 27 -1.63 -12.87 1.20
CA ASP A 27 -1.65 -13.71 0.00
C ASP A 27 -1.44 -12.86 -1.25
N SER A 28 -2.12 -11.72 -1.33
CA SER A 28 -2.11 -10.86 -2.51
C SER A 28 -2.32 -9.40 -2.15
N VAL A 29 -1.64 -8.49 -2.86
CA VAL A 29 -1.85 -7.04 -2.79
C VAL A 29 -2.40 -6.53 -4.12
N TYR A 30 -3.53 -5.86 -4.05
CA TYR A 30 -4.22 -5.30 -5.20
C TYR A 30 -4.09 -3.78 -5.22
N VAL A 31 -3.37 -3.24 -6.20
CA VAL A 31 -3.26 -1.79 -6.39
C VAL A 31 -4.53 -1.31 -7.08
N LYS A 32 -5.32 -0.49 -6.38
CA LYS A 32 -6.60 -0.01 -6.88
C LYS A 32 -6.47 1.29 -7.65
N ASP A 33 -5.75 2.24 -7.07
CA ASP A 33 -5.59 3.58 -7.64
C ASP A 33 -4.16 4.06 -7.44
N ILE A 34 -3.63 4.77 -8.44
CA ILE A 34 -2.32 5.40 -8.38
C ILE A 34 -2.56 6.88 -8.63
N GLU A 35 -2.28 7.69 -7.61
CA GLU A 35 -2.40 9.13 -7.68
C GLU A 35 -1.01 9.76 -7.80
N ALA A 36 -0.85 10.70 -8.71
CA ALA A 36 0.35 11.52 -8.83
C ALA A 36 0.02 12.94 -8.40
N HIS A 37 0.60 13.38 -7.28
CA HIS A 37 0.49 14.75 -6.83
C HIS A 37 1.36 15.64 -7.71
N VAL A 38 0.77 16.61 -8.39
CA VAL A 38 1.46 17.57 -9.24
C VAL A 38 1.42 18.94 -8.57
N LYS A 39 2.59 19.55 -8.39
CA LYS A 39 2.72 20.93 -7.90
C LYS A 39 3.63 21.70 -8.83
N ASP A 40 3.20 22.89 -9.24
CA ASP A 40 3.99 23.77 -10.12
C ASP A 40 4.38 23.09 -11.46
N GLY A 41 3.45 22.31 -12.03
CA GLY A 41 3.68 21.56 -13.28
C GLY A 41 4.66 20.39 -13.16
N LYS A 42 5.09 20.01 -11.94
CA LYS A 42 6.01 18.89 -11.69
C LYS A 42 5.37 17.88 -10.75
N VAL A 43 5.57 16.60 -11.02
CA VAL A 43 5.10 15.55 -10.12
C VAL A 43 5.94 15.57 -8.83
N THR A 44 5.30 15.97 -7.74
CA THR A 44 5.91 16.09 -6.41
C THR A 44 5.88 14.78 -5.64
N SER A 45 4.81 14.00 -5.73
CA SER A 45 4.67 12.73 -5.02
C SER A 45 3.80 11.74 -5.79
N PHE A 46 3.98 10.45 -5.52
CA PHE A 46 3.10 9.40 -6.02
C PHE A 46 2.51 8.68 -4.80
N GLY A 47 1.18 8.65 -4.73
CA GLY A 47 0.41 7.87 -3.78
C GLY A 47 -0.15 6.63 -4.47
N VAL A 48 -0.12 5.49 -3.78
CA VAL A 48 -0.74 4.26 -4.27
C VAL A 48 -1.76 3.80 -3.24
N ILE A 49 -2.98 3.56 -3.68
CA ILE A 49 -4.04 2.98 -2.87
C ILE A 49 -4.06 1.50 -3.17
N CYS A 50 -3.70 0.69 -2.18
CA CYS A 50 -3.64 -0.76 -2.30
C CYS A 50 -4.60 -1.43 -1.32
N LYS A 51 -5.26 -2.50 -1.77
CA LYS A 51 -6.02 -3.42 -0.92
C LYS A 51 -5.17 -4.65 -0.66
N VAL A 52 -4.90 -4.93 0.60
CA VAL A 52 -4.17 -6.13 1.01
C VAL A 52 -5.17 -7.20 1.37
N SER A 53 -5.10 -8.34 0.69
CA SER A 53 -5.88 -9.52 1.01
C SER A 53 -5.03 -10.46 1.86
N PHE A 54 -5.50 -10.72 3.06
CA PHE A 54 -4.81 -11.56 4.03
C PHE A 54 -5.79 -12.53 4.66
N ARG A 55 -5.28 -13.70 5.02
CA ARG A 55 -6.08 -14.72 5.69
C ARG A 55 -6.00 -14.50 7.19
N VAL A 56 -7.13 -14.14 7.80
CA VAL A 56 -7.25 -14.06 9.25
C VAL A 56 -7.46 -15.48 9.77
N ASP A 57 -6.48 -15.99 10.50
CA ASP A 57 -6.72 -17.12 11.41
C ASP A 57 -7.29 -16.51 12.69
N SER A 58 -8.52 -16.88 13.00
CA SER A 58 -9.41 -16.23 13.96
C SER A 58 -8.71 -15.75 15.24
N ILE A 59 -8.67 -14.44 15.44
CA ILE A 59 -8.74 -13.86 16.78
C ILE A 59 -10.08 -13.14 16.92
N GLU A 60 -10.76 -13.51 17.99
CA GLU A 60 -12.05 -13.08 18.50
C GLU A 60 -12.44 -11.62 18.15
N PRO A 61 -13.72 -11.34 17.84
CA PRO A 61 -14.17 -9.98 17.61
C PRO A 61 -13.96 -9.18 18.91
N GLN A 62 -13.01 -8.26 18.91
CA GLN A 62 -12.95 -7.25 19.95
C GLN A 62 -14.19 -6.37 19.81
N SER A 63 -15.16 -6.67 20.67
CA SER A 63 -16.29 -5.84 21.00
C SER A 63 -15.84 -4.39 21.19
N HIS A 64 -16.34 -3.50 20.33
CA HIS A 64 -16.60 -2.14 20.76
C HIS A 64 -18.08 -2.06 21.10
N ALA A 65 -18.30 -1.73 22.36
CA ALA A 65 -19.57 -1.68 23.08
C ALA A 65 -20.58 -0.70 22.48
#